data_AF-A0A3L7SY45-F1
#
_entry.id   AF-A0A3L7SY45-F1
#
_cell.length_a   1.000
_cell.length_b   1.000
_cell.length_c   1.000
_cell.angle_alpha   90.00
_cell.angle_beta   90.00
_cell.angle_gamma   90.00
#
_symmetry.space_group_name_H-M   'P 1'
#
loop_
_entity.id
_entity.type
_entity.pdbx_description
1 polymer ?
#
loop_
_entity_poly.entity_id
_entity_poly.type
_entity_poly.pdbx_seq_one_letter_code
_entity_poly.pdbx_strand_id
1 'polypeptide(L)'
;MKQNLSRIVICLLSFLIPSAVLLLAYGKYDSGQGGFRLGVDLVGGSILVYEVDSKKIEPGTKVNIEELAASLKRRIDPADLFNITIRPIQGDPPRVEIILPTGGRKQSEAEEKAWQIVLETIRKEFPGKEGSNYQTVPRGDIMKLIARVEDAYPDKEKEAISKSIRDRFLQNKEKRGLTTEEVERIKDLISQQGRLEFRILANRLDDEEAIAAAEKYLREPANQVRLKQLARDGDSPPAPKADNGTATFNASINGDRAQYSYSWIEVGKEELYSLGLNSSAETDPVRSGTFKQVASVRDKEATTAPGTNSCLIYSRSIPNPERLMPKDRESEKKYEYFLLTRNTEAGKEITGDFLSSARRGMDGKGDLTVDFRFSSEGGNRFYELTNRNRPASKDGFKRHLAIVLDGQIRSAPVLNQAIRTDGQISGSFTPADIDTLVRILR
;
A
#
# COMPACT_ATOMS: atom_id res chain seq x y z
N MET A 1 -31.74 41.93 -58.00
CA MET A 1 -31.45 41.50 -56.61
C MET A 1 -30.89 40.07 -56.47
N LYS A 2 -31.17 39.11 -57.36
CA LYS A 2 -30.69 37.71 -57.21
C LYS A 2 -29.17 37.49 -57.35
N GLN A 3 -28.44 38.36 -58.06
CA GLN A 3 -26.99 38.18 -58.32
C GLN A 3 -26.09 38.46 -57.09
N ASN A 4 -26.54 39.28 -56.14
CA ASN A 4 -25.76 39.63 -54.94
C ASN A 4 -26.10 38.77 -53.72
N LEU A 5 -27.22 38.02 -53.76
CA LEU A 5 -27.68 37.20 -52.65
C LEU A 5 -26.73 36.03 -52.36
N SER A 6 -26.21 35.38 -53.41
CA SER A 6 -25.24 34.28 -53.27
C SER A 6 -23.93 34.75 -52.61
N ARG A 7 -23.45 35.96 -52.93
CA ARG A 7 -22.24 36.52 -52.31
C ARG A 7 -22.45 36.87 -50.84
N ILE A 8 -23.62 37.43 -50.50
CA ILE A 8 -24.00 37.73 -49.11
C ILE A 8 -24.12 36.45 -48.28
N VAL A 9 -24.71 35.38 -48.85
CA VAL A 9 -24.83 34.08 -48.17
C VAL A 9 -23.47 33.43 -47.94
N ILE A 10 -22.56 33.48 -48.91
CA ILE A 10 -21.19 32.96 -48.76
C ILE A 10 -20.43 33.72 -47.66
N CYS A 11 -20.53 35.05 -47.64
CA CYS A 11 -19.93 35.86 -46.57
C CYS A 11 -20.55 35.56 -45.20
N LEU A 12 -21.88 35.47 -45.09
CA LEU A 12 -22.55 35.16 -43.81
C LEU A 12 -22.19 33.76 -43.30
N LEU A 13 -22.14 32.75 -44.17
CA LEU A 13 -21.72 31.39 -43.81
C LEU A 13 -20.28 31.35 -43.31
N SER A 14 -19.38 32.16 -43.88
CA SER A 14 -17.98 32.24 -43.44
C SER A 14 -17.80 32.79 -42.02
N PHE A 15 -18.78 33.53 -41.49
CA PHE A 15 -18.79 33.98 -40.09
C PHE A 15 -19.64 33.09 -39.18
N LEU A 16 -20.77 32.56 -39.67
CA LEU A 16 -21.66 31.71 -38.90
C LEU A 16 -21.02 30.38 -38.53
N ILE A 17 -20.26 29.75 -39.43
CA ILE A 17 -19.64 28.45 -39.17
C ILE A 17 -18.58 28.54 -38.06
N PRO A 18 -17.58 29.46 -38.11
CA PRO A 18 -16.64 29.64 -37.00
C PRO A 18 -17.32 30.04 -35.70
N SER A 19 -18.34 30.90 -35.76
CA SER A 19 -19.06 31.34 -34.56
C SER A 19 -19.85 30.20 -33.91
N ALA A 20 -20.44 29.30 -34.70
CA ALA A 20 -21.10 28.10 -34.20
C ALA A 20 -20.09 27.12 -33.59
N VAL A 21 -18.91 26.94 -34.21
CA VAL A 21 -17.82 26.13 -33.66
C VAL A 21 -17.32 26.69 -32.33
N LEU A 22 -17.15 28.01 -32.23
CA LEU A 22 -16.76 28.70 -31.00
C LEU A 22 -17.83 28.56 -29.90
N LEU A 23 -19.11 28.69 -30.23
CA LEU A 23 -20.20 28.48 -29.28
C LEU A 23 -20.29 27.03 -28.80
N LEU A 24 -20.08 26.05 -29.68
CA LEU A 24 -20.03 24.63 -29.32
C LEU A 24 -18.80 24.31 -28.46
N ALA A 25 -17.64 24.88 -28.80
CA ALA A 25 -16.42 24.74 -28.01
C ALA A 25 -16.57 25.38 -26.62
N TYR A 26 -17.16 26.58 -26.55
CA TYR A 26 -17.48 27.26 -25.29
C TYR A 26 -18.48 26.45 -24.47
N GLY A 27 -19.55 25.92 -25.06
CA GLY A 27 -20.51 25.06 -24.38
C GLY A 27 -19.89 23.74 -23.88
N LYS A 28 -18.91 23.18 -24.61
CA LYS A 28 -18.11 22.04 -24.14
C LYS A 28 -17.15 22.42 -23.00
N TYR A 29 -16.58 23.62 -23.04
CA TYR A 29 -15.69 24.12 -21.99
C TYR A 29 -16.46 24.40 -20.69
N ASP A 30 -17.60 25.08 -20.79
CA ASP A 30 -18.47 25.42 -19.65
C ASP A 30 -19.11 24.17 -19.02
N SER A 31 -19.42 23.15 -19.83
CA SER A 31 -19.89 21.84 -19.35
C SER A 31 -18.78 20.92 -18.82
N GLY A 32 -17.52 21.39 -18.76
CA GLY A 32 -16.38 20.63 -18.24
C GLY A 32 -15.81 19.56 -19.18
N GLN A 33 -16.44 19.32 -20.33
CA GLN A 33 -16.06 18.27 -21.29
C GLN A 33 -14.95 18.69 -22.28
N GLY A 34 -14.48 19.94 -22.23
CA GLY A 34 -13.58 20.54 -23.22
C GLY A 34 -12.42 21.35 -22.64
N GLY A 35 -12.00 21.08 -21.41
CA GLY A 35 -10.89 21.80 -20.78
C GLY A 35 -9.51 21.37 -21.30
N PHE A 36 -8.62 22.33 -21.53
CA PHE A 36 -7.19 22.05 -21.60
C PHE A 36 -6.76 21.31 -20.33
N ARG A 37 -5.91 20.27 -20.46
CA ARG A 37 -5.22 19.69 -19.31
C ARG A 37 -4.23 20.72 -18.80
N LEU A 38 -4.69 21.56 -17.88
CA LEU A 38 -3.85 22.54 -17.20
C LEU A 38 -2.76 21.77 -16.46
N GLY A 39 -1.49 22.16 -16.67
CA GLY A 39 -0.37 21.58 -15.92
C GLY A 39 -0.47 21.94 -14.44
N VAL A 40 0.26 21.22 -13.57
CA VAL A 40 0.28 21.47 -12.11
C VAL A 40 0.60 22.93 -11.75
N ASP A 41 1.33 23.64 -12.60
CA ASP A 41 1.60 25.07 -12.44
C ASP A 41 0.34 25.96 -12.46
N LEU A 42 -0.73 25.53 -13.14
CA LEU A 42 -1.99 26.28 -13.28
C LEU A 42 -3.14 25.71 -12.43
N VAL A 43 -3.08 24.43 -12.09
CA VAL A 43 -4.05 23.77 -11.20
C VAL A 43 -3.56 23.64 -9.76
N GLY A 44 -2.32 23.96 -9.44
CA GLY A 44 -1.81 23.75 -8.08
C GLY A 44 -1.60 22.26 -7.74
N GLY A 45 -0.54 22.00 -7.01
CA GLY A 45 -0.08 20.66 -6.68
C GLY A 45 1.32 20.69 -6.11
N SER A 46 1.81 19.52 -5.70
CA SER A 46 3.19 19.35 -5.27
C SER A 46 3.96 18.61 -6.36
N ILE A 47 5.15 19.11 -6.68
CA ILE A 47 6.12 18.40 -7.53
C ILE A 47 7.25 17.96 -6.61
N LEU A 48 7.45 16.66 -6.50
CA LEU A 48 8.57 16.07 -5.77
C LEU A 48 9.61 15.61 -6.78
N VAL A 49 10.84 16.09 -6.67
CA VAL A 49 11.94 15.69 -7.53
C VAL A 49 12.94 14.92 -6.69
N TYR A 50 13.12 13.65 -7.04
CA TYR A 50 14.11 12.77 -6.41
C TYR A 50 15.26 12.53 -7.36
N GLU A 51 16.47 12.58 -6.83
CA GLU A 51 17.70 12.30 -7.56
C GLU A 51 18.26 10.95 -7.11
N VAL A 52 18.71 10.14 -8.06
CA VAL A 52 19.37 8.87 -7.76
C VAL A 52 20.79 9.16 -7.27
N ASP A 53 21.15 8.64 -6.10
CA ASP A 53 22.50 8.77 -5.55
C ASP A 53 23.48 7.88 -6.33
N SER A 54 24.11 8.45 -7.36
CA SER A 54 25.08 7.77 -8.23
C SER A 54 26.34 7.31 -7.52
N LYS A 55 26.64 7.80 -6.30
CA LYS A 55 27.81 7.39 -5.52
C LYS A 55 27.67 5.99 -4.93
N LYS A 56 26.43 5.50 -4.77
CA LYS A 56 26.13 4.16 -4.22
C LYS A 56 26.06 3.08 -5.30
N ILE A 57 26.12 3.47 -6.58
CA ILE A 57 25.95 2.56 -7.71
C ILE A 57 27.33 2.10 -8.22
N GLU A 58 27.50 0.78 -8.40
CA GLU A 58 28.73 0.22 -8.93
C GLU A 58 29.05 0.76 -10.36
N PRO A 59 30.31 1.11 -10.66
CA PRO A 59 30.71 1.59 -11.99
C PRO A 59 30.28 0.64 -13.11
N GLY A 60 29.51 1.14 -14.07
CA GLY A 60 29.00 0.37 -15.21
C GLY A 60 27.59 -0.21 -15.04
N THR A 61 26.97 -0.08 -13.85
CA THR A 61 25.58 -0.48 -13.64
C THR A 61 24.62 0.56 -14.23
N LYS A 62 23.78 0.16 -15.19
CA LYS A 62 22.71 1.03 -15.71
C LYS A 62 21.51 1.02 -14.78
N VAL A 63 21.18 2.18 -14.22
CA VAL A 63 19.93 2.39 -13.46
C VAL A 63 18.77 2.48 -14.45
N ASN A 64 17.78 1.60 -14.31
CA ASN A 64 16.54 1.68 -15.07
C ASN A 64 15.54 2.56 -14.29
N ILE A 65 15.50 3.84 -14.67
CA ILE A 65 14.70 4.86 -14.00
C ILE A 65 13.20 4.65 -14.25
N GLU A 66 12.84 4.04 -15.38
CA GLU A 66 11.48 3.70 -15.76
C GLU A 66 10.87 2.66 -14.81
N GLU A 67 11.67 1.68 -14.38
CA GLU A 67 11.23 0.67 -13.41
C GLU A 67 11.05 1.25 -12.01
N LEU A 68 11.93 2.17 -11.59
CA LEU A 68 11.77 2.90 -10.33
C LEU A 68 10.47 3.72 -10.33
N ALA A 69 10.21 4.43 -11.43
CA ALA A 69 8.97 5.17 -11.64
C ALA A 69 7.74 4.24 -11.60
N ALA A 70 7.82 3.06 -12.22
CA ALA A 70 6.74 2.06 -12.18
C ALA A 70 6.52 1.48 -10.78
N SER A 71 7.59 1.27 -9.99
CA SER A 71 7.48 0.84 -8.59
C SER A 71 6.86 1.93 -7.71
N LEU A 72 7.25 3.19 -7.92
CA LEU A 72 6.63 4.36 -7.26
C LEU A 72 5.14 4.45 -7.60
N LYS A 73 4.77 4.28 -8.87
CA LYS A 73 3.36 4.37 -9.29
C LYS A 73 2.52 3.27 -8.65
N ARG A 74 3.04 2.04 -8.60
CA ARG A 74 2.37 0.90 -7.94
C ARG A 74 2.11 1.13 -6.46
N ARG A 75 2.99 1.87 -5.77
CA ARG A 75 2.84 2.12 -4.33
C ARG A 75 1.96 3.33 -4.02
N ILE A 76 2.14 4.41 -4.78
CA ILE A 76 1.52 5.70 -4.52
C ILE A 76 0.08 5.75 -5.04
N ASP A 77 -0.14 5.19 -6.23
CA ASP A 77 -1.42 5.23 -6.92
C ASP A 77 -1.67 3.91 -7.65
N PRO A 78 -1.77 2.80 -6.91
CA PRO A 78 -1.91 1.45 -7.47
C PRO A 78 -3.09 1.35 -8.44
N ALA A 79 -4.17 2.08 -8.16
CA ALA A 79 -5.43 2.03 -8.90
C ALA A 79 -5.62 3.17 -9.92
N ASP A 80 -4.61 4.03 -10.12
CA ASP A 80 -4.64 5.23 -11.00
C ASP A 80 -5.82 6.19 -10.71
N LEU A 81 -6.15 6.36 -9.43
CA LEU A 81 -7.29 7.16 -8.96
C LEU A 81 -6.98 8.65 -8.87
N PHE A 82 -5.72 9.01 -8.60
CA PHE A 82 -5.31 10.36 -8.18
C PHE A 82 -4.63 11.19 -9.27
N ASN A 83 -4.65 10.74 -10.53
CA ASN A 83 -3.91 11.38 -11.64
C ASN A 83 -2.42 11.59 -11.36
N ILE A 84 -1.83 10.80 -10.46
CA ILE A 84 -0.43 10.98 -10.08
C ILE A 84 0.42 10.59 -11.27
N THR A 85 1.24 11.53 -11.73
CA THR A 85 2.13 11.32 -12.87
C THR A 85 3.54 11.20 -12.35
N ILE A 86 4.21 10.11 -12.70
CA ILE A 86 5.61 9.86 -12.33
C ILE A 86 6.42 9.86 -13.61
N ARG A 87 7.27 10.87 -13.77
CA ARG A 87 8.09 11.07 -14.95
C ARG A 87 9.54 10.71 -14.65
N PRO A 88 10.08 9.65 -15.27
CA PRO A 88 11.52 9.45 -15.28
C PRO A 88 12.18 10.55 -16.11
N ILE A 89 13.23 11.16 -15.57
CA ILE A 89 14.05 12.15 -16.25
C ILE A 89 15.42 11.52 -16.44
N GLN A 90 15.75 11.23 -17.70
CA GLN A 90 17.09 10.77 -18.05
C GLN A 90 18.07 11.93 -17.92
N GLY A 91 19.12 11.72 -17.12
CA GLY A 91 20.14 12.70 -16.79
C GLY A 91 21.31 12.02 -16.07
N ASP A 92 22.34 12.79 -15.75
CA ASP A 92 23.47 12.34 -14.93
C ASP A 92 23.65 13.31 -13.74
N PRO A 93 23.18 12.94 -12.53
CA PRO A 93 22.48 11.70 -12.18
C PRO A 93 21.01 11.67 -12.67
N PRO A 94 20.42 10.46 -12.85
CA PRO A 94 19.03 10.31 -13.26
C PRO A 94 18.07 10.75 -12.14
N ARG A 95 16.89 11.26 -12.53
CA ARG A 95 15.90 11.83 -11.61
C ARG A 95 14.52 11.24 -11.83
N VAL A 96 13.68 11.25 -10.80
CA VAL A 96 12.24 10.98 -10.90
C VAL A 96 11.46 12.20 -10.43
N GLU A 97 10.56 12.67 -11.28
CA GLU A 97 9.61 13.72 -10.94
C GLU A 97 8.24 13.08 -10.63
N ILE A 98 7.73 13.31 -9.43
CA ILE A 98 6.42 12.84 -8.98
C ILE A 98 5.51 14.06 -8.88
N ILE A 99 4.45 14.05 -9.67
CA ILE A 99 3.49 15.15 -9.78
C ILE A 99 2.24 14.73 -9.03
N LEU A 100 1.98 15.41 -7.92
CA LEU A 100 0.85 15.22 -7.03
C LEU A 100 -0.16 16.35 -7.27
N PRO A 101 -1.20 16.12 -8.08
CA PRO A 101 -2.22 17.14 -8.32
C PRO A 101 -3.10 17.24 -7.08
N THR A 102 -3.12 18.40 -6.42
CA THR A 102 -4.07 18.68 -5.33
C THR A 102 -5.35 19.35 -5.82
N GLY A 103 -5.41 19.64 -7.13
CA GLY A 103 -6.54 20.29 -7.79
C GLY A 103 -6.58 21.79 -7.49
N GLY A 104 -6.88 22.57 -8.54
CA GLY A 104 -6.97 24.03 -8.41
C GLY A 104 -8.31 24.43 -7.84
N ARG A 105 -8.49 25.69 -7.44
CA ARG A 105 -9.79 26.15 -6.90
C ARG A 105 -10.98 25.75 -7.78
N LYS A 106 -10.84 25.89 -9.11
CA LYS A 106 -11.87 25.48 -10.10
C LYS A 106 -12.07 23.97 -10.21
N GLN A 107 -11.00 23.18 -10.15
CA GLN A 107 -11.09 21.72 -10.24
C GLN A 107 -11.67 21.14 -8.94
N SER A 108 -11.26 21.67 -7.79
CA SER A 108 -11.86 21.36 -6.50
C SER A 108 -13.36 21.70 -6.46
N GLU A 109 -13.76 22.85 -7.02
CA GLU A 109 -15.18 23.21 -7.18
C GLU A 109 -15.94 22.27 -8.14
N ALA A 110 -15.32 21.83 -9.24
CA ALA A 110 -15.92 20.87 -10.17
C ALA A 110 -16.08 19.47 -9.55
N GLU A 111 -15.04 18.99 -8.87
CA GLU A 111 -15.05 17.73 -8.13
C GLU A 111 -16.08 17.75 -6.99
N GLU A 112 -16.22 18.89 -6.29
CA GLU A 112 -17.25 19.07 -5.28
C GLU A 112 -18.65 19.00 -5.90
N LYS A 113 -18.88 19.67 -7.04
CA LYS A 113 -20.17 19.57 -7.75
C LYS A 113 -20.46 18.13 -8.20
N ALA A 114 -19.47 17.42 -8.75
CA ALA A 114 -19.60 16.03 -9.13
C ALA A 114 -19.94 15.14 -7.92
N TRP A 115 -19.28 15.39 -6.78
CA TRP A 115 -19.58 14.70 -5.52
C TRP A 115 -21.00 14.97 -5.03
N GLN A 116 -21.46 16.22 -5.07
CA GLN A 116 -22.84 16.57 -4.70
C GLN A 116 -23.87 15.88 -5.62
N ILE A 117 -23.59 15.72 -6.92
CA ILE A 117 -24.44 14.96 -7.84
C ILE A 117 -24.55 13.49 -7.41
N VAL A 118 -23.43 12.87 -7.00
CA VAL A 118 -23.42 11.50 -6.47
C VAL A 118 -24.27 11.44 -5.20
N LEU A 119 -24.06 12.33 -4.24
CA LEU A 119 -24.82 12.38 -2.99
C LEU A 119 -26.33 12.56 -3.22
N GLU A 120 -26.73 13.46 -4.13
CA GLU A 120 -28.12 13.67 -4.49
C GLU A 120 -28.73 12.45 -5.19
N THR A 121 -27.96 11.75 -6.02
CA THR A 121 -28.41 10.52 -6.66
C THR A 121 -28.64 9.40 -5.64
N ILE A 122 -27.73 9.25 -4.68
CA ILE A 122 -27.87 8.30 -3.58
C ILE A 122 -29.05 8.68 -2.69
N ARG A 123 -29.26 9.96 -2.40
CA ARG A 123 -30.41 10.45 -1.63
C ARG A 123 -31.75 10.09 -2.28
N LYS A 124 -31.83 10.08 -3.62
CA LYS A 124 -33.06 9.69 -4.34
C LYS A 124 -33.37 8.20 -4.20
N GLU A 125 -32.36 7.35 -4.23
CA GLU A 125 -32.51 5.88 -4.12
C GLU A 125 -32.63 5.41 -2.66
N PHE A 126 -31.99 6.15 -1.76
CA PHE A 126 -31.94 5.92 -0.32
C PHE A 126 -32.39 7.20 0.40
N PRO A 127 -33.70 7.53 0.37
CA PRO A 127 -34.23 8.71 1.03
C PRO A 127 -34.11 8.56 2.54
N GLY A 128 -33.15 9.28 3.12
CA GLY A 128 -32.67 9.08 4.48
C GLY A 128 -33.75 9.08 5.56
N LYS A 129 -33.70 8.10 6.46
CA LYS A 129 -34.34 8.17 7.79
C LYS A 129 -33.59 9.21 8.66
N GLU A 130 -34.23 9.77 9.69
CA GLU A 130 -33.61 10.74 10.61
C GLU A 130 -32.19 10.28 11.04
N GLY A 131 -31.19 11.15 10.87
CA GLY A 131 -29.80 10.88 11.27
C GLY A 131 -28.85 10.35 10.17
N SER A 132 -29.33 10.10 8.95
CA SER A 132 -28.53 9.55 7.84
C SER A 132 -27.80 10.59 6.97
N ASN A 133 -27.60 11.83 7.46
CA ASN A 133 -27.09 12.96 6.67
C ASN A 133 -25.82 12.65 5.84
N TYR A 134 -26.03 12.35 4.55
CA TYR A 134 -24.98 12.01 3.59
C TYR A 134 -24.08 13.20 3.23
N GLN A 135 -24.54 14.44 3.48
CA GLN A 135 -23.81 15.68 3.15
C GLN A 135 -22.58 15.89 4.04
N THR A 136 -22.49 15.14 5.15
CA THR A 136 -21.33 15.16 6.06
C THR A 136 -20.21 14.22 5.61
N VAL A 137 -20.41 13.45 4.54
CA VAL A 137 -19.39 12.57 3.99
C VAL A 137 -18.37 13.41 3.20
N PRO A 138 -17.08 13.36 3.56
CA PRO A 138 -16.04 14.07 2.85
C PRO A 138 -16.01 13.69 1.37
N ARG A 139 -15.59 14.64 0.52
CA ARG A 139 -15.50 14.44 -0.92
C ARG A 139 -14.70 13.19 -1.27
N GLY A 140 -15.28 12.33 -2.10
CA GLY A 140 -14.60 11.12 -2.60
C GLY A 140 -14.47 9.99 -1.59
N ASP A 141 -15.01 10.12 -0.37
CA ASP A 141 -15.04 9.05 0.63
C ASP A 141 -16.23 8.12 0.40
N ILE A 142 -16.13 7.34 -0.69
CA ILE A 142 -17.15 6.37 -1.13
C ILE A 142 -17.45 5.37 -0.01
N MET A 143 -16.44 4.94 0.73
CA MET A 143 -16.61 3.90 1.74
C MET A 143 -17.35 4.42 2.98
N LYS A 144 -17.12 5.66 3.39
CA LYS A 144 -17.94 6.29 4.44
C LYS A 144 -19.37 6.52 3.95
N LEU A 145 -19.56 6.86 2.67
CA LEU A 145 -20.90 6.93 2.07
C LEU A 145 -21.61 5.57 2.11
N ILE A 146 -20.96 4.51 1.62
CA ILE A 146 -21.47 3.12 1.65
C ILE A 146 -21.84 2.74 3.07
N ALA A 147 -20.94 2.95 4.04
CA ALA A 147 -21.20 2.61 5.44
C ALA A 147 -22.39 3.35 6.02
N ARG A 148 -22.55 4.64 5.70
CA ARG A 148 -23.69 5.43 6.18
C ARG A 148 -25.00 4.95 5.60
N VAL A 149 -24.98 4.50 4.34
CA VAL A 149 -26.16 3.91 3.68
C VAL A 149 -26.45 2.51 4.24
N GLU A 150 -25.44 1.67 4.44
CA GLU A 150 -25.58 0.36 5.08
C GLU A 150 -26.17 0.48 6.50
N ASP A 151 -25.68 1.41 7.32
CA ASP A 151 -26.19 1.64 8.68
C ASP A 151 -27.64 2.17 8.68
N ALA A 152 -28.01 2.97 7.68
CA ALA A 152 -29.37 3.50 7.55
C ALA A 152 -30.38 2.47 7.02
N TYR A 153 -29.89 1.43 6.32
CA TYR A 153 -30.71 0.38 5.70
C TYR A 153 -30.16 -1.01 6.02
N PRO A 154 -30.25 -1.46 7.29
CA PRO A 154 -29.76 -2.78 7.69
C PRO A 154 -30.49 -3.94 7.01
N ASP A 155 -31.73 -3.71 6.54
CA ASP A 155 -32.58 -4.70 5.88
C ASP A 155 -32.25 -4.91 4.39
N LYS A 156 -31.41 -4.04 3.80
CA LYS A 156 -31.02 -4.14 2.39
C LYS A 156 -29.70 -4.91 2.25
N GLU A 157 -29.54 -5.62 1.13
CA GLU A 157 -28.32 -6.36 0.84
C GLU A 157 -27.11 -5.43 0.70
N LYS A 158 -26.11 -5.61 1.58
CA LYS A 158 -24.91 -4.76 1.65
C LYS A 158 -24.14 -4.74 0.33
N GLU A 159 -24.01 -5.89 -0.32
CA GLU A 159 -23.29 -6.00 -1.59
C GLU A 159 -23.98 -5.21 -2.70
N ALA A 160 -25.32 -5.22 -2.73
CA ALA A 160 -26.10 -4.43 -3.69
C ALA A 160 -25.95 -2.92 -3.47
N ILE A 161 -25.97 -2.46 -2.20
CA ILE A 161 -25.71 -1.05 -1.83
C ILE A 161 -24.31 -0.63 -2.27
N SER A 162 -23.31 -1.43 -1.89
CA SER A 162 -21.91 -1.17 -2.18
C SER A 162 -21.65 -1.08 -3.67
N LYS A 163 -22.13 -2.05 -4.44
CA LYS A 163 -22.06 -2.07 -5.91
C LYS A 163 -22.76 -0.87 -6.54
N SER A 164 -23.98 -0.57 -6.10
CA SER A 164 -24.78 0.56 -6.58
C SER A 164 -24.11 1.92 -6.42
N ILE A 165 -23.48 2.17 -5.27
CA ILE A 165 -22.75 3.40 -4.98
C ILE A 165 -21.44 3.45 -5.77
N ARG A 166 -20.70 2.33 -5.82
CA ARG A 166 -19.45 2.21 -6.60
C ARG A 166 -19.68 2.46 -8.08
N ASP A 167 -20.67 1.80 -8.69
CA ASP A 167 -20.95 1.93 -10.13
C ASP A 167 -21.27 3.39 -10.50
N ARG A 168 -22.01 4.11 -9.67
CA ARG A 168 -22.31 5.54 -9.87
C ARG A 168 -21.08 6.43 -9.71
N PHE A 169 -20.25 6.14 -8.72
CA PHE A 169 -18.98 6.85 -8.57
C PHE A 169 -18.05 6.60 -9.76
N LEU A 170 -17.94 5.36 -10.22
CA LEU A 170 -17.14 4.95 -11.38
C LEU A 170 -17.69 5.49 -12.70
N GLN A 171 -19.01 5.68 -12.83
CA GLN A 171 -19.63 6.34 -13.98
C GLN A 171 -19.27 7.83 -14.05
N ASN A 172 -19.18 8.49 -12.89
CA ASN A 172 -18.67 9.86 -12.74
C ASN A 172 -17.13 9.88 -12.67
N LYS A 173 -16.45 9.14 -13.56
CA LYS A 173 -15.00 8.84 -13.60
C LYS A 173 -14.06 10.05 -13.75
N GLU A 174 -14.36 11.18 -13.13
CA GLU A 174 -13.42 12.27 -12.98
C GLU A 174 -12.35 11.84 -11.97
N LYS A 175 -11.18 11.52 -12.51
CA LYS A 175 -9.94 11.30 -11.76
C LYS A 175 -9.71 12.54 -10.89
N ARG A 176 -9.73 12.39 -9.57
CA ARG A 176 -9.78 13.51 -8.61
C ARG A 176 -8.40 13.95 -8.12
N GLY A 177 -8.31 15.19 -7.63
CA GLY A 177 -7.15 15.69 -6.91
C GLY A 177 -6.97 15.06 -5.52
N LEU A 178 -5.74 15.14 -5.02
CA LEU A 178 -5.32 14.70 -3.69
C LEU A 178 -5.68 15.73 -2.62
N THR A 179 -6.07 15.26 -1.43
CA THR A 179 -6.11 16.09 -0.22
C THR A 179 -4.72 16.32 0.37
N THR A 180 -4.58 17.30 1.27
CA THR A 180 -3.31 17.56 1.97
C THR A 180 -2.82 16.35 2.76
N GLU A 181 -3.73 15.64 3.44
CA GLU A 181 -3.40 14.43 4.20
C GLU A 181 -3.01 13.28 3.28
N GLU A 182 -3.64 13.17 2.10
CA GLU A 182 -3.24 12.19 1.07
C GLU A 182 -1.83 12.50 0.55
N VAL A 183 -1.48 13.79 0.34
CA VAL A 183 -0.13 14.20 -0.07
C VAL A 183 0.92 13.81 0.97
N GLU A 184 0.69 14.08 2.26
CA GLU A 184 1.63 13.70 3.31
C GLU A 184 1.80 12.18 3.42
N ARG A 185 0.70 11.42 3.33
CA ARG A 185 0.79 9.95 3.28
C ARG A 185 1.60 9.46 2.08
N ILE A 186 1.44 10.09 0.92
CA ILE A 186 2.20 9.72 -0.28
C ILE A 186 3.70 10.02 -0.10
N LYS A 187 4.05 11.16 0.51
CA LYS A 187 5.45 11.47 0.84
C LYS A 187 6.05 10.40 1.76
N ASP A 188 5.31 9.97 2.77
CA ASP A 188 5.74 8.87 3.65
C ASP A 188 5.93 7.56 2.86
N LEU A 189 5.00 7.21 1.97
CA LEU A 189 5.11 6.01 1.13
C LEU A 189 6.32 6.06 0.19
N ILE A 190 6.61 7.21 -0.41
CA ILE A 190 7.78 7.40 -1.27
C ILE A 190 9.07 7.24 -0.46
N SER A 191 9.13 7.83 0.73
CA SER A 191 10.32 7.75 1.59
C SER A 191 10.69 6.31 1.98
N GLN A 192 9.72 5.40 1.97
CA GLN A 192 9.88 4.01 2.34
C GLN A 192 10.12 3.09 1.14
N GLN A 193 10.17 3.60 -0.08
CA GLN A 193 10.36 2.79 -1.26
C GLN A 193 11.81 2.36 -1.45
N GLY A 194 12.01 1.10 -1.83
CA GLY A 194 13.32 0.46 -1.94
C GLY A 194 13.96 0.18 -0.59
N ARG A 195 13.26 0.44 0.51
CA ARG A 195 13.76 0.20 1.86
C ARG A 195 13.68 -1.30 2.15
N LEU A 196 14.83 -1.96 2.08
CA LEU A 196 15.05 -3.25 2.72
C LEU A 196 15.18 -3.03 4.23
N GLU A 197 14.52 -3.85 5.05
CA GLU A 197 14.70 -3.88 6.49
C GLU A 197 14.74 -5.32 7.00
N PHE A 198 15.53 -5.54 8.05
CA PHE A 198 15.55 -6.79 8.78
C PHE A 198 14.93 -6.60 10.16
N ARG A 199 13.92 -7.40 10.47
CA ARG A 199 13.17 -7.33 11.73
C ARG A 199 13.00 -8.72 12.33
N ILE A 200 12.83 -8.81 13.63
CA ILE A 200 12.49 -10.08 14.30
C ILE A 200 10.98 -10.16 14.43
N LEU A 201 10.38 -11.29 14.05
CA LEU A 201 8.96 -11.53 14.29
C LEU A 201 8.70 -11.63 15.79
N ALA A 202 7.66 -10.93 16.25
CA ALA A 202 7.21 -11.02 17.62
C ALA A 202 6.64 -12.41 17.89
N ASN A 203 7.03 -13.01 19.00
CA ASN A 203 6.64 -14.36 19.36
C ASN A 203 6.19 -14.45 20.82
N ARG A 204 5.32 -15.43 21.12
CA ARG A 204 4.71 -15.58 22.44
C ARG A 204 5.70 -15.87 23.58
N LEU A 205 6.92 -16.31 23.28
CA LEU A 205 7.92 -16.61 24.29
C LEU A 205 8.64 -15.33 24.78
N ASP A 206 9.07 -14.48 23.85
CA ASP A 206 9.84 -13.30 24.20
C ASP A 206 8.98 -12.04 24.38
N ASP A 207 7.85 -11.94 23.67
CA ASP A 207 7.08 -10.70 23.44
C ASP A 207 5.64 -10.78 24.01
N GLU A 208 5.43 -11.55 25.07
CA GLU A 208 4.11 -11.86 25.63
C GLU A 208 3.26 -10.60 25.88
N GLU A 209 3.82 -9.57 26.54
CA GLU A 209 3.11 -8.33 26.87
C GLU A 209 2.62 -7.59 25.61
N ALA A 210 3.47 -7.50 24.59
CA ALA A 210 3.15 -6.81 23.34
C ALA A 210 2.09 -7.58 22.53
N ILE A 211 2.18 -8.91 22.52
CA ILE A 211 1.21 -9.78 21.86
C ILE A 211 -0.14 -9.69 22.55
N ALA A 212 -0.18 -9.73 23.89
CA ALA A 212 -1.40 -9.60 24.66
C ALA A 212 -2.09 -8.25 24.40
N ALA A 213 -1.32 -7.16 24.35
CA ALA A 213 -1.83 -5.83 24.00
C ALA A 213 -2.38 -5.78 22.56
N ALA A 214 -1.69 -6.40 21.60
CA ALA A 214 -2.14 -6.47 20.21
C ALA A 214 -3.45 -7.28 20.07
N GLU A 215 -3.52 -8.47 20.68
CA GLU A 215 -4.72 -9.31 20.68
C GLU A 215 -5.90 -8.66 21.41
N LYS A 216 -5.64 -7.95 22.51
CA LYS A 216 -6.66 -7.15 23.21
C LYS A 216 -7.23 -6.07 22.30
N TYR A 217 -6.35 -5.30 21.63
CA TYR A 217 -6.78 -4.22 20.73
C TYR A 217 -7.68 -4.73 19.60
N LEU A 218 -7.33 -5.87 19.00
CA LEU A 218 -8.07 -6.47 17.89
C LEU A 218 -9.46 -6.99 18.30
N ARG A 219 -9.61 -7.48 19.54
CA ARG A 219 -10.89 -8.04 20.04
C ARG A 219 -11.82 -6.99 20.63
N GLU A 220 -11.30 -5.86 21.07
CA GLU A 220 -12.07 -4.82 21.74
C GLU A 220 -13.18 -4.25 20.82
N PRO A 221 -14.47 -4.31 21.21
CA PRO A 221 -15.57 -3.78 20.41
C PRO A 221 -15.43 -2.29 20.09
N ALA A 222 -14.87 -1.50 21.02
CA ALA A 222 -14.64 -0.07 20.84
C ALA A 222 -13.69 0.25 19.68
N ASN A 223 -12.77 -0.67 19.34
CA ASN A 223 -11.78 -0.46 18.28
C ASN A 223 -12.27 -0.90 16.90
N GLN A 224 -13.40 -1.61 16.80
CA GLN A 224 -13.87 -2.20 15.55
C GLN A 224 -14.17 -1.15 14.47
N VAL A 225 -14.64 0.04 14.85
CA VAL A 225 -14.87 1.13 13.89
C VAL A 225 -13.55 1.58 13.26
N ARG A 226 -12.50 1.76 14.07
CA ARG A 226 -11.17 2.14 13.59
C ARG A 226 -10.53 1.05 12.75
N LEU A 227 -10.63 -0.22 13.16
CA LEU A 227 -10.11 -1.36 12.40
C LEU A 227 -10.78 -1.50 11.04
N LYS A 228 -12.10 -1.32 10.96
CA LYS A 228 -12.84 -1.29 9.69
C LYS A 228 -12.40 -0.14 8.80
N GLN A 229 -12.13 1.04 9.37
CA GLN A 229 -11.59 2.17 8.61
C GLN A 229 -10.21 1.84 8.04
N LEU A 230 -9.27 1.36 8.86
CA LEU A 230 -7.94 0.95 8.41
C LEU A 230 -8.01 -0.12 7.30
N ALA A 231 -8.93 -1.08 7.41
CA ALA A 231 -9.14 -2.09 6.37
C ALA A 231 -9.61 -1.51 5.03
N ARG A 232 -10.45 -0.47 5.09
CA ARG A 232 -10.93 0.27 3.91
C ARG A 232 -9.83 1.08 3.26
N ASP A 233 -8.99 1.72 4.07
CA ASP A 233 -7.91 2.57 3.60
C ASP A 233 -6.70 1.74 3.13
N GLY A 234 -6.61 0.47 3.55
CA GLY A 234 -5.46 -0.40 3.28
C GLY A 234 -4.31 -0.24 4.28
N ASP A 235 -4.56 0.50 5.36
CA ASP A 235 -3.58 0.72 6.40
C ASP A 235 -3.45 -0.51 7.31
N SER A 236 -2.23 -0.74 7.80
CA SER A 236 -1.96 -1.81 8.76
C SER A 236 -2.69 -1.58 10.09
N PRO A 237 -3.00 -2.65 10.86
CA PRO A 237 -3.52 -2.49 12.22
C PRO A 237 -2.56 -1.65 13.09
N PRO A 238 -3.08 -0.93 14.10
CA PRO A 238 -2.23 -0.09 14.95
C PRO A 238 -1.20 -0.92 15.71
N ALA A 239 -0.03 -0.33 15.94
CA ALA A 239 0.97 -0.90 16.83
C ALA A 239 0.37 -1.12 18.24
N PRO A 240 0.74 -2.22 18.92
CA PRO A 240 0.31 -2.45 20.29
C PRO A 240 0.78 -1.31 21.20
N LYS A 241 -0.05 -0.95 22.17
CA LYS A 241 0.27 0.00 23.24
C LYS A 241 -0.13 -0.61 24.58
N ALA A 242 0.69 -0.38 25.59
CA ALA A 242 0.37 -0.75 26.96
C ALA A 242 -0.85 0.06 27.46
N ASP A 243 -1.48 -0.40 28.53
CA ASP A 243 -2.69 0.24 29.08
C ASP A 243 -2.44 1.69 29.54
N ASN A 244 -1.20 2.04 29.87
CA ASN A 244 -0.77 3.39 30.19
C ASN A 244 -0.45 4.26 28.95
N GLY A 245 -0.68 3.75 27.74
CA GLY A 245 -0.40 4.42 26.47
C GLY A 245 1.04 4.28 25.95
N THR A 246 1.93 3.62 26.69
CA THR A 246 3.33 3.41 26.29
C THR A 246 3.41 2.51 25.05
N ALA A 247 4.24 2.88 24.08
CA ALA A 247 4.38 2.16 22.81
C ALA A 247 5.49 1.08 22.81
N THR A 248 6.21 0.94 23.93
CA THR A 248 7.31 -0.01 24.11
C THR A 248 6.97 -1.04 25.18
N PHE A 249 7.41 -2.28 24.96
CA PHE A 249 7.21 -3.41 25.86
C PHE A 249 8.54 -4.06 26.19
N ASN A 250 8.63 -4.71 27.34
CA ASN A 250 9.81 -5.49 27.70
C ASN A 250 9.77 -6.83 26.95
N ALA A 251 10.84 -7.16 26.25
CA ALA A 251 11.06 -8.49 25.70
C ALA A 251 12.23 -9.17 26.42
N SER A 252 12.06 -10.44 26.76
CA SER A 252 13.06 -11.26 27.44
C SER A 252 13.71 -12.22 26.45
N ILE A 253 14.91 -11.89 25.98
CA ILE A 253 15.61 -12.62 24.92
C ILE A 253 16.85 -13.27 25.52
N ASN A 254 16.88 -14.60 25.62
CA ASN A 254 18.04 -15.34 26.13
C ASN A 254 18.54 -14.90 27.52
N GLY A 255 17.64 -14.38 28.37
CA GLY A 255 17.95 -13.84 29.71
C GLY A 255 18.19 -12.33 29.74
N ASP A 256 18.43 -11.70 28.59
CA ASP A 256 18.56 -10.25 28.47
C ASP A 256 17.18 -9.61 28.32
N ARG A 257 16.97 -8.47 29.00
CA ARG A 257 15.76 -7.66 28.84
C ARG A 257 16.06 -6.47 27.96
N ALA A 258 15.23 -6.25 26.95
CA ALA A 258 15.28 -5.09 26.08
C ALA A 258 13.87 -4.57 25.79
N GLN A 259 13.75 -3.27 25.54
CA GLN A 259 12.47 -2.66 25.21
C GLN A 259 12.33 -2.48 23.71
N TYR A 260 11.20 -2.94 23.17
CA TYR A 260 10.90 -2.78 21.75
C TYR A 260 9.52 -2.15 21.57
N SER A 261 9.39 -1.34 20.53
CA SER A 261 8.07 -1.06 19.93
C SER A 261 7.82 -2.06 18.81
N TYR A 262 6.59 -2.13 18.33
CA TYR A 262 6.19 -3.15 17.35
C TYR A 262 5.40 -2.53 16.21
N SER A 263 5.33 -3.24 15.08
CA SER A 263 4.50 -2.86 13.95
C SER A 263 3.98 -4.09 13.24
N TRP A 264 2.72 -4.01 12.83
CA TRP A 264 2.11 -4.95 11.90
C TRP A 264 2.63 -4.66 10.51
N ILE A 265 3.14 -5.69 9.84
CA ILE A 265 3.63 -5.58 8.46
C ILE A 265 2.86 -6.58 7.61
N GLU A 266 2.36 -6.12 6.47
CA GLU A 266 1.64 -6.97 5.53
C GLU A 266 2.56 -8.09 5.02
N VAL A 267 2.03 -9.30 4.93
CA VAL A 267 2.72 -10.45 4.37
C VAL A 267 2.65 -10.38 2.84
N GLY A 268 3.82 -10.37 2.20
CA GLY A 268 3.95 -10.36 0.75
C GLY A 268 3.55 -11.70 0.13
N LYS A 269 3.40 -11.71 -1.20
CA LYS A 269 2.97 -12.89 -1.96
C LYS A 269 3.83 -14.12 -1.67
N GLU A 270 5.15 -13.94 -1.64
CA GLU A 270 6.10 -15.05 -1.53
C GLU A 270 5.98 -15.76 -0.18
N GLU A 271 5.88 -14.98 0.89
CA GLU A 271 5.67 -15.51 2.25
C GLU A 271 4.25 -16.07 2.42
N LEU A 272 3.23 -15.54 1.74
CA LEU A 272 1.91 -16.18 1.74
C LEU A 272 1.93 -17.58 1.12
N TYR A 273 2.75 -17.80 0.09
CA TYR A 273 2.95 -19.14 -0.47
C TYR A 273 3.66 -20.06 0.52
N SER A 274 4.72 -19.58 1.19
CA SER A 274 5.49 -20.38 2.17
C SER A 274 4.62 -20.79 3.37
N LEU A 275 3.74 -19.89 3.84
CA LEU A 275 2.80 -20.12 4.94
C LEU A 275 1.56 -20.94 4.55
N GLY A 276 1.35 -21.20 3.25
CA GLY A 276 0.14 -21.88 2.76
C GLY A 276 -1.13 -21.06 2.92
N LEU A 277 -1.01 -19.73 2.86
CA LEU A 277 -2.12 -18.77 3.04
C LEU A 277 -2.50 -18.03 1.76
N ASN A 278 -1.85 -18.35 0.64
CA ASN A 278 -2.19 -17.82 -0.68
C ASN A 278 -3.56 -18.38 -1.16
N SER A 279 -4.24 -17.68 -2.06
CA SER A 279 -5.62 -18.03 -2.48
C SER A 279 -5.79 -19.46 -3.00
N SER A 280 -4.75 -20.04 -3.63
CA SER A 280 -4.83 -21.42 -4.13
C SER A 280 -4.88 -22.47 -3.01
N ALA A 281 -4.48 -22.11 -1.78
CA ALA A 281 -4.47 -23.02 -0.64
C ALA A 281 -5.88 -23.30 -0.10
N GLU A 282 -6.85 -22.43 -0.40
CA GLU A 282 -8.23 -22.54 0.11
C GLU A 282 -8.91 -23.86 -0.30
N THR A 283 -8.65 -24.31 -1.53
CA THR A 283 -9.21 -25.54 -2.11
C THR A 283 -8.23 -26.72 -2.16
N ASP A 284 -6.98 -26.50 -1.73
CA ASP A 284 -5.90 -27.49 -1.77
C ASP A 284 -6.09 -28.56 -0.69
N PRO A 285 -6.11 -29.87 -1.01
CA PRO A 285 -6.33 -30.93 -0.02
C PRO A 285 -5.33 -30.96 1.14
N VAL A 286 -4.09 -30.49 0.90
CA VAL A 286 -3.00 -30.53 1.89
C VAL A 286 -2.93 -29.22 2.67
N ARG A 287 -3.04 -28.08 1.97
CA ARG A 287 -2.84 -26.75 2.58
C ARG A 287 -4.12 -26.10 3.11
N SER A 288 -5.29 -26.61 2.73
CA SER A 288 -6.57 -26.02 3.16
C SER A 288 -6.82 -26.08 4.65
N GLY A 289 -6.25 -27.05 5.38
CA GLY A 289 -6.37 -27.12 6.84
C GLY A 289 -5.76 -25.88 7.51
N THR A 290 -4.51 -25.57 7.15
CA THR A 290 -3.78 -24.37 7.58
C THR A 290 -4.52 -23.09 7.23
N PHE A 291 -4.99 -22.98 5.98
CA PHE A 291 -5.77 -21.83 5.52
C PHE A 291 -7.05 -21.66 6.35
N LYS A 292 -7.80 -22.74 6.58
CA LYS A 292 -9.05 -22.74 7.36
C LYS A 292 -8.84 -22.36 8.81
N GLN A 293 -7.71 -22.76 9.41
CA GLN A 293 -7.36 -22.36 10.77
C GLN A 293 -7.28 -20.83 10.89
N VAL A 294 -6.51 -20.18 10.01
CA VAL A 294 -6.38 -18.71 10.01
C VAL A 294 -7.69 -18.05 9.57
N ALA A 295 -8.43 -18.66 8.64
CA ALA A 295 -9.72 -18.16 8.17
C ALA A 295 -10.80 -18.14 9.27
N SER A 296 -10.78 -19.08 10.22
CA SER A 296 -11.83 -19.20 11.25
C SER A 296 -11.88 -18.00 12.22
N VAL A 297 -10.73 -17.35 12.43
CA VAL A 297 -10.54 -16.17 13.29
C VAL A 297 -10.43 -14.86 12.51
N ARG A 298 -10.48 -14.92 11.17
CA ARG A 298 -10.35 -13.75 10.28
C ARG A 298 -11.33 -12.65 10.67
N ASP A 299 -10.88 -11.40 10.56
CA ASP A 299 -11.59 -10.18 10.93
C ASP A 299 -11.90 -10.04 12.43
N LYS A 300 -11.62 -11.05 13.27
CA LYS A 300 -11.99 -11.07 14.70
C LYS A 300 -10.80 -10.97 15.63
N GLU A 301 -9.79 -11.81 15.42
CA GLU A 301 -8.62 -11.89 16.30
C GLU A 301 -7.38 -12.37 15.53
N ALA A 302 -6.23 -12.29 16.18
CA ALA A 302 -5.00 -12.84 15.67
C ALA A 302 -4.78 -14.28 16.18
N THR A 303 -3.98 -15.06 15.47
CA THR A 303 -3.65 -16.46 15.82
C THR A 303 -2.18 -16.75 15.55
N THR A 304 -1.73 -17.97 15.81
CA THR A 304 -0.36 -18.40 15.52
C THR A 304 -0.17 -18.56 14.01
N ALA A 305 0.86 -17.91 13.48
CA ALA A 305 1.24 -18.05 12.08
C ALA A 305 1.73 -19.48 11.79
N PRO A 306 1.20 -20.15 10.75
CA PRO A 306 1.59 -21.51 10.40
C PRO A 306 3.08 -21.64 10.13
N GLY A 307 3.71 -22.75 10.53
CA GLY A 307 5.14 -22.97 10.28
C GLY A 307 6.06 -21.98 11.01
N THR A 308 5.53 -21.18 11.93
CA THR A 308 6.31 -20.28 12.78
C THR A 308 6.32 -20.75 14.23
N ASN A 309 7.39 -20.41 14.95
CA ASN A 309 7.53 -20.69 16.37
C ASN A 309 6.69 -19.70 17.21
N SER A 310 5.36 -19.83 17.15
CA SER A 310 4.41 -19.01 17.92
C SER A 310 4.44 -17.51 17.59
N CYS A 311 4.71 -17.15 16.34
CA CYS A 311 4.57 -15.77 15.87
C CYS A 311 3.11 -15.44 15.60
N LEU A 312 2.73 -14.17 15.79
CA LEU A 312 1.34 -13.73 15.67
C LEU A 312 1.00 -13.31 14.23
N ILE A 313 -0.07 -13.88 13.66
CA ILE A 313 -0.68 -13.46 12.40
C ILE A 313 -2.09 -12.94 12.60
N TYR A 314 -2.40 -11.79 12.01
CA TYR A 314 -3.75 -11.27 11.88
C TYR A 314 -4.15 -11.30 10.41
N SER A 315 -5.40 -11.69 10.13
CA SER A 315 -5.93 -11.63 8.76
C SER A 315 -7.27 -10.92 8.73
N ARG A 316 -7.52 -10.22 7.63
CA ARG A 316 -8.78 -9.50 7.39
C ARG A 316 -9.22 -9.58 5.94
N SER A 317 -10.51 -9.41 5.72
CA SER A 317 -11.11 -9.27 4.39
C SER A 317 -10.83 -7.88 3.81
N ILE A 318 -10.75 -7.77 2.49
CA ILE A 318 -10.56 -6.48 1.80
C ILE A 318 -11.94 -5.89 1.44
N PRO A 319 -12.44 -4.89 2.18
CA PRO A 319 -13.78 -4.35 1.95
C PRO A 319 -13.85 -3.42 0.73
N ASN A 320 -12.71 -2.92 0.25
CA ASN A 320 -12.61 -2.00 -0.87
C ASN A 320 -11.61 -2.52 -1.92
N PRO A 321 -12.02 -3.39 -2.85
CA PRO A 321 -11.12 -3.88 -3.89
C PRO A 321 -10.55 -2.77 -4.79
N GLU A 322 -11.21 -1.61 -4.90
CA GLU A 322 -10.79 -0.51 -5.79
C GLU A 322 -9.47 0.14 -5.38
N ARG A 323 -9.03 -0.02 -4.12
CA ARG A 323 -7.70 0.46 -3.71
C ARG A 323 -6.56 -0.44 -4.17
N LEU A 324 -6.88 -1.66 -4.61
CA LEU A 324 -5.88 -2.63 -5.04
C LEU A 324 -5.39 -2.31 -6.44
N MET A 325 -4.15 -2.70 -6.74
CA MET A 325 -3.62 -2.65 -8.10
C MET A 325 -4.53 -3.43 -9.07
N PRO A 326 -4.66 -3.01 -10.34
CA PRO A 326 -5.41 -3.76 -11.35
C PRO A 326 -5.08 -5.26 -11.35
N LYS A 327 -3.81 -5.62 -11.27
CA LYS A 327 -3.35 -7.02 -11.21
C LYS A 327 -3.88 -7.77 -9.97
N ASP A 328 -3.90 -7.11 -8.81
CA ASP A 328 -4.40 -7.72 -7.58
C ASP A 328 -5.94 -7.87 -7.61
N ARG A 329 -6.64 -6.91 -8.24
CA ARG A 329 -8.08 -7.01 -8.52
C ARG A 329 -8.40 -8.14 -9.49
N GLU A 330 -7.67 -8.24 -10.59
CA GLU A 330 -7.78 -9.31 -11.59
C GLU A 330 -7.52 -10.68 -10.96
N SER A 331 -6.59 -10.76 -9.99
CA SER A 331 -6.31 -11.98 -9.24
C SER A 331 -7.33 -12.28 -8.13
N GLU A 332 -8.37 -11.46 -7.99
CA GLU A 332 -9.36 -11.52 -6.91
C GLU A 332 -8.71 -11.63 -5.52
N LYS A 333 -7.75 -10.76 -5.21
CA LYS A 333 -7.18 -10.70 -3.85
C LYS A 333 -8.28 -10.35 -2.86
N LYS A 334 -8.65 -11.32 -2.01
CA LYS A 334 -9.75 -11.22 -1.04
C LYS A 334 -9.30 -10.83 0.37
N TYR A 335 -8.05 -11.14 0.71
CA TYR A 335 -7.55 -11.09 2.08
C TYR A 335 -6.20 -10.38 2.19
N GLU A 336 -5.99 -9.76 3.34
CA GLU A 336 -4.69 -9.27 3.79
C GLU A 336 -4.28 -10.02 5.05
N TYR A 337 -2.97 -10.22 5.18
CA TYR A 337 -2.37 -10.90 6.32
C TYR A 337 -1.26 -10.01 6.85
N PHE A 338 -1.13 -9.95 8.18
CA PHE A 338 -0.15 -9.13 8.86
C PHE A 338 0.58 -9.97 9.89
N LEU A 339 1.89 -9.87 9.94
CA LEU A 339 2.70 -10.42 11.03
C LEU A 339 3.17 -9.27 11.93
N LEU A 340 3.19 -9.52 13.23
CA LEU A 340 3.70 -8.56 14.20
C LEU A 340 5.23 -8.64 14.23
N THR A 341 5.90 -7.51 14.06
CA THR A 341 7.37 -7.41 14.03
C THR A 341 7.87 -6.48 15.12
N ARG A 342 9.06 -6.76 15.66
CA ARG A 342 9.81 -5.81 16.49
C ARG A 342 10.32 -4.69 15.60
N ASN A 343 10.10 -3.45 16.03
CA ASN A 343 10.79 -2.31 15.47
C ASN A 343 12.24 -2.32 15.98
N THR A 344 13.15 -2.02 15.08
CA THR A 344 14.55 -1.84 15.45
C THR A 344 14.70 -0.56 16.27
N GLU A 345 15.61 -0.56 17.24
CA GLU A 345 15.95 0.64 18.01
C GLU A 345 16.41 1.76 17.05
N ALA A 346 15.99 3.00 17.33
CA ALA A 346 16.33 4.15 16.48
C ALA A 346 17.85 4.27 16.31
N GLY A 347 18.32 4.36 15.07
CA GLY A 347 19.73 4.43 14.71
C GLY A 347 20.44 3.07 14.59
N LYS A 348 19.76 1.96 14.88
CA LYS A 348 20.28 0.59 14.71
C LYS A 348 19.62 -0.17 13.57
N GLU A 349 18.81 0.51 12.76
CA GLU A 349 18.15 -0.07 11.59
C GLU A 349 19.21 -0.67 10.65
N ILE A 350 18.95 -1.88 10.18
CA ILE A 350 19.73 -2.50 9.11
C ILE A 350 18.92 -2.34 7.84
N THR A 351 19.26 -1.30 7.08
CA THR A 351 18.64 -1.00 5.79
C THR A 351 19.47 -1.49 4.62
N GLY A 352 18.90 -1.41 3.41
CA GLY A 352 19.61 -1.64 2.16
C GLY A 352 20.87 -0.78 1.98
N ASP A 353 20.96 0.40 2.64
CA ASP A 353 22.14 1.28 2.58
C ASP A 353 23.42 0.62 3.05
N PHE A 354 23.30 -0.42 3.87
CA PHE A 354 24.44 -1.14 4.40
C PHE A 354 24.90 -2.27 3.49
N LEU A 355 24.21 -2.56 2.38
CA LEU A 355 24.60 -3.60 1.43
C LEU A 355 25.84 -3.18 0.64
N SER A 356 26.80 -4.08 0.54
CA SER A 356 27.96 -3.96 -0.36
C SER A 356 27.73 -4.65 -1.71
N SER A 357 26.82 -5.62 -1.78
CA SER A 357 26.46 -6.30 -3.02
C SER A 357 25.15 -7.08 -2.89
N ALA A 358 24.36 -7.14 -3.96
CA ALA A 358 23.26 -8.09 -4.12
C ALA A 358 23.36 -8.77 -5.49
N ARG A 359 23.17 -10.08 -5.54
CA ARG A 359 23.25 -10.88 -6.78
C ARG A 359 22.27 -12.03 -6.76
N ARG A 360 21.90 -12.49 -7.95
CA ARG A 360 21.18 -13.75 -8.11
C ARG A 360 22.04 -14.90 -7.60
N GLY A 361 21.44 -15.71 -6.75
CA GLY A 361 21.96 -16.97 -6.26
C GLY A 361 21.04 -18.13 -6.65
N MET A 362 21.41 -19.31 -6.19
CA MET A 362 20.60 -20.51 -6.25
C MET A 362 20.84 -21.29 -4.96
N ASP A 363 19.79 -21.85 -4.37
CA ASP A 363 19.94 -22.66 -3.17
C ASP A 363 20.42 -24.09 -3.50
N GLY A 364 20.61 -24.92 -2.46
CA GLY A 364 21.03 -26.31 -2.62
C GLY A 364 20.00 -27.22 -3.31
N LYS A 365 18.77 -26.76 -3.55
CA LYS A 365 17.69 -27.48 -4.23
C LYS A 365 17.50 -27.02 -5.69
N GLY A 366 18.21 -25.98 -6.12
CA GLY A 366 18.08 -25.40 -7.45
C GLY A 366 17.07 -24.24 -7.53
N ASP A 367 16.48 -23.83 -6.41
CA ASP A 367 15.54 -22.72 -6.36
C ASP A 367 16.30 -21.39 -6.41
N LEU A 368 15.72 -20.39 -7.09
CA LEU A 368 16.34 -19.08 -7.24
C LEU A 368 16.35 -18.31 -5.91
N THR A 369 17.47 -17.65 -5.62
CA THR A 369 17.65 -16.87 -4.40
C THR A 369 18.28 -15.51 -4.68
N VAL A 370 18.19 -14.59 -3.71
CA VAL A 370 18.97 -13.35 -3.72
C VAL A 370 20.07 -13.45 -2.67
N ASP A 371 21.30 -13.59 -3.12
CA ASP A 371 22.47 -13.54 -2.24
C ASP A 371 22.85 -12.07 -2.04
N PHE A 372 22.98 -11.64 -0.78
CA PHE A 372 23.38 -10.29 -0.45
C PHE A 372 24.54 -10.30 0.54
N ARG A 373 25.32 -9.22 0.49
CA ARG A 373 26.45 -8.98 1.39
C ARG A 373 26.36 -7.58 1.94
N PHE A 374 26.61 -7.44 3.24
CA PHE A 374 26.74 -6.15 3.91
C PHE A 374 28.17 -5.61 3.84
N SER A 375 28.28 -4.30 3.95
CA SER A 375 29.51 -3.60 4.38
C SER A 375 29.93 -4.05 5.78
N SER A 376 31.16 -3.71 6.18
CA SER A 376 31.66 -4.04 7.53
C SER A 376 30.80 -3.44 8.64
N GLU A 377 30.30 -2.21 8.46
CA GLU A 377 29.39 -1.58 9.41
C GLU A 377 28.04 -2.30 9.46
N GLY A 378 27.44 -2.56 8.29
CA GLY A 378 26.19 -3.31 8.17
C GLY A 378 26.25 -4.68 8.81
N GLY A 379 27.32 -5.42 8.54
CA GLY A 379 27.54 -6.75 9.05
C GLY A 379 27.71 -6.78 10.57
N ASN A 380 28.29 -5.73 11.18
CA ASN A 380 28.36 -5.62 12.63
C ASN A 380 26.99 -5.36 13.25
N ARG A 381 26.20 -4.42 12.71
CA ARG A 381 24.83 -4.15 13.17
C ARG A 381 23.93 -5.39 13.04
N PHE A 382 24.04 -6.08 11.90
CA PHE A 382 23.29 -7.30 11.64
C PHE A 382 23.73 -8.45 12.55
N TYR A 383 25.02 -8.55 12.84
CA TYR A 383 25.54 -9.50 13.84
C TYR A 383 25.02 -9.21 15.23
N GLU A 384 24.97 -7.95 15.66
CA GLU A 384 24.39 -7.58 16.96
C GLU A 384 22.92 -7.99 17.06
N LEU A 385 22.12 -7.68 16.03
CA LEU A 385 20.71 -8.06 15.96
C LEU A 385 20.56 -9.59 16.03
N THR A 386 21.26 -10.32 15.17
CA THR A 386 21.11 -11.78 15.05
C THR A 386 21.74 -12.53 16.22
N ASN A 387 22.86 -12.07 16.78
CA ASN A 387 23.50 -12.68 17.95
C ASN A 387 22.64 -12.55 19.20
N ARG A 388 21.99 -11.38 19.41
CA ARG A 388 21.01 -11.22 20.49
C ARG A 388 19.85 -12.20 20.32
N ASN A 389 19.40 -12.41 19.09
CA ASN A 389 18.21 -13.22 18.75
C ASN A 389 18.51 -14.69 18.39
N ARG A 390 19.76 -15.14 18.52
CA ARG A 390 20.17 -16.53 18.23
C ARG A 390 19.32 -17.55 18.99
N PRO A 391 19.23 -18.81 18.53
CA PRO A 391 18.43 -19.83 19.21
C PRO A 391 18.68 -19.87 20.72
N ALA A 392 17.59 -19.95 21.48
CA ALA A 392 17.66 -19.89 22.93
C ALA A 392 18.47 -21.04 23.51
N SER A 393 19.36 -20.73 24.45
CA SER A 393 20.33 -21.70 24.98
C SER A 393 19.70 -22.82 25.80
N LYS A 394 18.48 -22.61 26.32
CA LYS A 394 17.82 -23.55 27.25
C LYS A 394 16.96 -24.59 26.53
N ASP A 395 16.17 -24.17 25.54
CA ASP A 395 15.14 -24.99 24.87
C ASP A 395 15.33 -25.04 23.34
N GLY A 396 16.34 -24.36 22.81
CA GLY A 396 16.59 -24.31 21.37
C GLY A 396 15.54 -23.50 20.59
N PHE A 397 14.71 -22.70 21.27
CA PHE A 397 13.68 -21.89 20.61
C PHE A 397 14.31 -21.00 19.54
N LYS A 398 13.81 -21.12 18.29
CA LYS A 398 14.33 -20.38 17.15
C LYS A 398 13.40 -19.22 16.79
N ARG A 399 13.98 -18.06 16.51
CA ARG A 399 13.24 -16.85 16.14
C ARG A 399 13.17 -16.73 14.62
N HIS A 400 12.20 -16.00 14.11
CA HIS A 400 12.08 -15.72 12.68
C HIS A 400 12.62 -14.32 12.37
N LEU A 401 13.47 -14.24 11.35
CA LEU A 401 14.03 -13.00 10.85
C LEU A 401 13.23 -12.57 9.62
N ALA A 402 12.32 -11.62 9.79
CA ALA A 402 11.56 -11.04 8.70
C ALA A 402 12.44 -10.14 7.83
N ILE A 403 12.37 -10.39 6.52
CA ILE A 403 12.97 -9.59 5.48
C ILE A 403 11.85 -8.76 4.87
N VAL A 404 11.83 -7.48 5.22
CA VAL A 404 10.80 -6.54 4.81
C VAL A 404 11.33 -5.75 3.63
N LEU A 405 10.57 -5.74 2.54
CA LEU A 405 10.87 -4.93 1.37
C LEU A 405 9.62 -4.20 0.93
N ASP A 406 9.75 -2.89 0.73
CA ASP A 406 8.64 -2.02 0.34
C ASP A 406 7.44 -2.10 1.30
N GLY A 407 7.72 -2.29 2.60
CA GLY A 407 6.68 -2.40 3.63
C GLY A 407 5.94 -3.74 3.66
N GLN A 408 6.39 -4.75 2.90
CA GLN A 408 5.84 -6.10 2.93
C GLN A 408 6.90 -7.13 3.34
N ILE A 409 6.50 -8.14 4.12
CA ILE A 409 7.37 -9.26 4.47
C ILE A 409 7.49 -10.16 3.25
N ARG A 410 8.69 -10.24 2.67
CA ARG A 410 8.98 -11.10 1.52
C ARG A 410 9.33 -12.52 1.94
N SER A 411 9.98 -12.66 3.09
CA SER A 411 10.40 -13.94 3.64
C SER A 411 10.60 -13.78 5.15
N ALA A 412 10.27 -14.80 5.94
CA ALA A 412 10.56 -14.82 7.38
C ALA A 412 11.28 -16.12 7.79
N PRO A 413 12.52 -16.37 7.33
CA PRO A 413 13.26 -17.57 7.65
C PRO A 413 13.58 -17.71 9.14
N VAL A 414 13.79 -18.96 9.56
CA VAL A 414 14.24 -19.29 10.91
C VAL A 414 15.71 -18.88 11.10
N LEU A 415 16.00 -18.12 12.15
CA LEU A 415 17.33 -17.72 12.54
C LEU A 415 18.04 -18.87 13.27
N ASN A 416 18.94 -19.57 12.58
CA ASN A 416 19.66 -20.72 13.12
C ASN A 416 20.95 -20.35 13.87
N GLN A 417 21.58 -19.24 13.51
CA GLN A 417 22.83 -18.78 14.11
C GLN A 417 22.98 -17.27 13.92
N ALA A 418 23.92 -16.65 14.64
CA ALA A 418 24.27 -15.26 14.37
C ALA A 418 24.84 -15.13 12.95
N ILE A 419 24.40 -14.10 12.21
CA ILE A 419 24.79 -13.84 10.83
C ILE A 419 25.50 -12.50 10.81
N ARG A 420 26.63 -12.42 10.12
CA ARG A 420 27.42 -11.20 10.01
C ARG A 420 27.23 -10.56 8.65
N THR A 421 28.06 -10.91 7.69
CA THR A 421 28.19 -10.13 6.45
C THR A 421 27.35 -10.68 5.32
N ASP A 422 27.17 -11.99 5.23
CA ASP A 422 26.57 -12.65 4.07
C ASP A 422 25.21 -13.25 4.44
N GLY A 423 24.23 -13.08 3.57
CA GLY A 423 22.87 -13.61 3.74
C GLY A 423 22.24 -14.00 2.42
N GLN A 424 21.19 -14.81 2.50
CA GLN A 424 20.44 -15.28 1.34
C GLN A 424 18.94 -15.08 1.59
N ILE A 425 18.24 -14.48 0.63
CA ILE A 425 16.79 -14.40 0.58
C ILE A 425 16.29 -15.55 -0.30
N SER A 426 15.62 -16.51 0.33
CA SER A 426 14.99 -17.65 -0.33
C SER A 426 13.47 -17.51 -0.37
N GLY A 427 12.85 -18.04 -1.41
CA GLY A 427 11.41 -18.03 -1.64
C GLY A 427 11.06 -18.57 -3.02
N SER A 428 9.78 -18.76 -3.31
CA SER A 428 9.30 -19.17 -4.63
C SER A 428 9.32 -17.98 -5.61
N PHE A 429 10.51 -17.45 -5.90
CA PHE A 429 10.69 -16.30 -6.78
C PHE A 429 10.69 -16.72 -8.25
N THR A 430 10.07 -15.89 -9.11
CA THR A 430 10.29 -16.00 -10.56
C THR A 430 11.61 -15.30 -10.95
N PRO A 431 12.19 -15.59 -12.13
CA PRO A 431 13.37 -14.87 -12.61
C PRO A 431 13.20 -13.35 -12.63
N ALA A 432 12.00 -12.87 -13.00
CA ALA A 432 11.66 -11.45 -13.02
C ALA A 432 11.60 -10.86 -11.60
N ASP A 433 11.10 -11.61 -10.62
CA ASP A 433 11.07 -11.17 -9.22
C ASP A 433 12.49 -11.01 -8.69
N ILE A 434 13.39 -11.98 -8.94
CA ILE A 434 14.80 -11.90 -8.54
C ILE A 434 15.50 -10.69 -9.16
N ASP A 435 15.29 -10.44 -10.45
CA ASP A 435 15.92 -9.29 -11.12
C ASP A 435 15.45 -7.96 -10.55
N THR A 436 14.16 -7.89 -10.21
CA THR A 436 13.57 -6.73 -9.52
C THR A 436 14.18 -6.58 -8.13
N LEU A 437 14.25 -7.65 -7.35
CA LEU A 437 14.82 -7.64 -5.99
C LEU A 437 16.30 -7.25 -6.00
N VAL A 438 17.12 -7.90 -6.81
CA VAL A 438 18.56 -7.57 -6.95
C VAL A 438 18.75 -6.11 -7.33
N ARG A 439 17.88 -5.56 -8.18
CA ARG A 439 17.96 -4.15 -8.58
C ARG A 439 17.53 -3.20 -7.47
N ILE A 440 16.54 -3.55 -6.66
CA ILE A 440 16.11 -2.73 -5.51
C ILE A 440 17.16 -2.74 -4.39
N LEU A 441 17.88 -3.85 -4.25
CA LEU A 441 18.90 -4.03 -3.19
C LEU A 441 20.28 -3.47 -3.55
N ARG A 442 20.46 -2.97 -4.77
CA ARG A 442 21.65 -2.25 -5.23
C ARG A 442 21.34 -0.77 -5.25
#